data_AF-A0A944S101-F1
#
_entry.id   AF-A0A944S101-F1
#
_cell.length_a   1.000
_cell.length_b   1.000
_cell.length_c   1.000
_cell.angle_alpha   90.00
_cell.angle_beta   90.00
_cell.angle_gamma   90.00
#
_symmetry.space_group_name_H-M   'P 1'
#
loop_
_entity.id
_entity.type
_entity.pdbx_description
1 polymer ?
#
loop_
_entity_poly.entity_id
_entity_poly.type
_entity_poly.pdbx_seq_one_letter_code
_entity_poly.pdbx_strand_id
1 'polypeptide(L)'
;MASTESPDEGIPSAMTTRDLTRLALLCAVALILFVFEAAAPRPLPWMKLGLGNVAVLMALLLYDFRGAFAVTAIKILVGSLVTGAFAGPSFVLASGAGLASLLLMAGGRRMASNRLSAVGLSILGAGAHQVTQLLLASIYLGHPGLLGLFPLFVVSGIVSGGLTGVVAHFAVQRLRVGTT
;
A
#
# COMPACT_ATOMS: atom_id res chain seq x y z
N MET A 1 47.32 -29.39 -14.91
CA MET A 1 47.36 -27.93 -14.68
C MET A 1 46.63 -27.31 -15.88
N ALA A 2 45.46 -26.68 -15.79
CA ALA A 2 44.78 -26.05 -14.67
C ALA A 2 43.25 -26.08 -14.88
N SER A 3 42.52 -26.19 -13.76
CA SER A 3 41.21 -25.60 -13.40
C SER A 3 40.08 -25.62 -14.44
N THR A 4 39.15 -26.58 -14.39
CA THR A 4 37.84 -26.46 -13.71
C THR A 4 37.09 -25.15 -14.00
N GLU A 5 36.35 -25.10 -15.11
CA GLU A 5 35.18 -24.23 -15.21
C GLU A 5 34.14 -24.72 -14.20
N SER A 6 33.96 -23.99 -13.10
CA SER A 6 32.77 -24.10 -12.26
C SER A 6 31.63 -23.35 -12.96
N PRO A 7 30.48 -23.98 -13.23
CA PRO A 7 29.28 -23.26 -13.59
C PRO A 7 28.92 -22.33 -12.42
N ASP A 8 28.89 -21.03 -12.68
CA ASP A 8 28.32 -20.03 -11.80
C ASP A 8 26.82 -20.31 -11.68
N GLU A 9 26.47 -21.23 -10.77
CA GLU A 9 25.10 -21.47 -10.32
C GLU A 9 24.58 -20.16 -9.73
N GLY A 10 23.80 -19.43 -10.52
CA GLY A 10 23.16 -18.18 -10.14
C GLY A 10 22.39 -18.34 -8.84
N ILE A 11 23.00 -17.88 -7.74
CA ILE A 11 22.33 -17.75 -6.46
C ILE A 11 21.15 -16.80 -6.67
N PRO A 12 19.91 -17.19 -6.31
CA PRO A 12 18.75 -16.32 -6.42
C PRO A 12 19.05 -14.99 -5.71
N SER A 13 18.75 -13.86 -6.36
CA SER A 13 19.05 -12.51 -5.85
C SER A 13 18.50 -12.30 -4.43
N ALA A 14 19.33 -12.53 -3.42
CA ALA A 14 18.98 -12.31 -2.02
C ALA A 14 18.82 -10.80 -1.78
N MET A 15 17.85 -10.41 -0.94
CA MET A 15 17.69 -9.00 -0.56
C MET A 15 18.99 -8.48 0.05
N THR A 16 19.53 -7.41 -0.52
CA THR A 16 20.74 -6.80 0.00
C THR A 16 20.42 -6.00 1.27
N THR A 17 21.44 -5.72 2.10
CA THR A 17 21.28 -4.83 3.26
C THR A 17 20.73 -3.46 2.86
N ARG A 18 21.15 -2.94 1.70
CA ARG A 18 20.66 -1.67 1.15
C ARG A 18 19.16 -1.72 0.84
N ASP A 19 18.69 -2.82 0.27
CA ASP A 19 17.26 -3.03 -0.03
C ASP A 19 16.44 -3.14 1.25
N LEU A 20 16.95 -3.84 2.25
CA LEU A 20 16.32 -3.92 3.57
C LEU A 20 16.19 -2.54 4.21
N THR A 21 17.25 -1.71 4.17
CA THR A 21 17.21 -0.34 4.69
C THR A 21 16.18 0.52 3.96
N ARG A 22 16.14 0.45 2.63
CA ARG A 22 15.15 1.19 1.83
C ARG A 22 13.72 0.74 2.13
N LEU A 23 13.49 -0.57 2.27
CA LEU A 23 12.19 -1.11 2.65
C LEU A 23 11.78 -0.64 4.05
N ALA A 24 12.71 -0.62 5.02
CA ALA A 24 12.46 -0.09 6.36
C ALA A 24 12.10 1.41 6.35
N LEU A 25 12.76 2.21 5.50
CA LEU A 25 12.39 3.61 5.30
C LEU A 25 10.99 3.76 4.69
N LEU A 26 10.62 2.91 3.72
CA LEU A 26 9.25 2.89 3.20
C LEU A 26 8.24 2.52 4.28
N CYS A 27 8.55 1.56 5.15
CA CYS A 27 7.72 1.23 6.31
C CYS A 27 7.55 2.43 7.26
N ALA A 28 8.64 3.16 7.55
CA ALA A 28 8.60 4.34 8.39
C ALA A 28 7.73 5.45 7.78
N VAL A 29 7.90 5.74 6.48
CA VAL A 29 7.06 6.71 5.76
C VAL A 29 5.59 6.28 5.79
N ALA A 30 5.31 5.01 5.50
CA ALA A 30 3.95 4.47 5.52
C ALA A 30 3.30 4.63 6.90
N LEU A 31 4.05 4.35 7.96
CA LEU A 31 3.63 4.47 9.35
C LEU A 31 3.37 5.93 9.74
N ILE A 32 4.29 6.85 9.43
CA ILE A 32 4.13 8.28 9.71
C ILE A 32 2.87 8.82 9.03
N LEU A 33 2.68 8.51 7.74
CA LEU A 33 1.49 8.95 7.01
C LEU A 33 0.21 8.34 7.57
N PHE A 34 0.24 7.08 8.00
CA PHE A 34 -0.91 6.43 8.63
C PHE A 34 -1.31 7.09 9.96
N VAL A 35 -0.33 7.39 10.82
CA VAL A 35 -0.57 8.05 12.11
C VAL A 35 -1.00 9.49 11.91
N PHE A 36 -0.37 10.21 10.97
CA PHE A 36 -0.76 11.57 10.60
C PHE A 36 -2.21 11.62 10.12
N GLU A 37 -2.59 10.71 9.22
CA GLU A 37 -3.95 10.59 8.74
C GLU A 37 -4.93 10.18 9.85
N ALA A 38 -4.45 9.43 10.84
CA ALA A 38 -5.24 9.10 12.01
C ALA A 38 -5.50 10.33 12.91
N ALA A 39 -4.57 11.27 12.99
CA ALA A 39 -4.71 12.50 13.76
C ALA A 39 -5.48 13.62 13.03
N ALA A 40 -5.52 13.58 11.70
CA ALA A 40 -6.17 14.61 10.89
C ALA A 40 -7.70 14.66 11.13
N PRO A 41 -8.34 15.85 11.10
CA PRO A 41 -9.78 15.97 11.12
C PRO A 41 -10.40 15.23 9.93
N ARG A 42 -11.40 14.38 10.18
CA ARG A 42 -12.01 13.55 9.13
C ARG A 42 -13.47 13.94 8.91
N PRO A 43 -13.94 14.04 7.65
CA PRO A 43 -15.34 14.33 7.37
C PRO A 43 -16.27 13.21 7.87
N LEU A 44 -15.76 11.97 7.84
CA LEU A 44 -16.43 10.78 8.35
C LEU A 44 -15.44 10.00 9.19
N PRO A 45 -15.88 9.40 10.32
CA PRO A 45 -14.98 8.71 11.24
C PRO A 45 -14.09 7.69 10.53
N TRP A 46 -14.67 6.90 9.62
CA TRP A 46 -14.01 5.81 8.89
C TRP A 46 -13.71 6.16 7.45
N MET A 47 -13.59 7.44 7.08
CA MET A 47 -13.10 7.79 5.74
C MET A 47 -11.63 8.16 5.85
N LYS A 48 -10.79 7.35 5.23
CA LYS A 48 -9.36 7.55 5.11
C LYS A 48 -9.05 8.02 3.69
N LEU A 49 -8.10 8.92 3.52
CA LEU A 49 -7.55 9.30 2.24
C LEU A 49 -6.62 8.20 1.71
N GLY A 50 -5.97 7.41 2.56
CA GLY A 50 -5.04 6.37 2.14
C GLY A 50 -3.65 6.91 1.80
N LEU A 51 -3.20 7.95 2.50
CA LEU A 51 -1.88 8.56 2.28
C LEU A 51 -0.75 7.53 2.48
N GLY A 52 -0.88 6.68 3.48
CA GLY A 52 0.07 5.59 3.73
C GLY A 52 0.15 4.54 2.61
N ASN A 53 -0.75 4.55 1.62
CA ASN A 53 -0.67 3.64 0.47
C ASN A 53 0.34 4.10 -0.60
N VAL A 54 0.83 5.35 -0.56
CA VAL A 54 1.93 5.80 -1.44
C VAL A 54 3.14 4.88 -1.26
N ALA A 55 3.58 4.68 -0.03
CA ALA A 55 4.72 3.85 0.30
C ALA A 55 4.48 2.37 -0.02
N VAL A 56 3.23 1.88 0.11
CA VAL A 56 2.85 0.52 -0.29
C VAL A 56 2.99 0.33 -1.79
N LEU A 57 2.51 1.29 -2.58
CA LEU A 57 2.65 1.27 -4.04
C LEU A 57 4.11 1.36 -4.46
N MET A 58 4.90 2.25 -3.85
CA MET A 58 6.34 2.33 -4.11
C MET A 58 7.03 0.98 -3.82
N ALA A 59 6.71 0.36 -2.68
CA ALA A 59 7.25 -0.95 -2.32
C ALA A 59 6.81 -2.04 -3.31
N LEU A 60 5.59 -1.98 -3.84
CA LEU A 60 5.11 -2.92 -4.86
C LEU A 60 5.87 -2.75 -6.19
N LEU A 61 6.25 -1.52 -6.54
CA LEU A 61 6.98 -1.21 -7.76
C LEU A 61 8.49 -1.49 -7.66
N LEU A 62 9.05 -1.47 -6.45
CA LEU A 62 10.49 -1.66 -6.20
C LEU A 62 10.86 -3.06 -5.69
N TYR A 63 9.99 -3.68 -4.89
CA TYR A 63 10.25 -4.91 -4.12
C TYR A 63 9.14 -5.95 -4.26
N ASP A 64 8.28 -5.77 -5.27
CA ASP A 64 7.14 -6.63 -5.59
C ASP A 64 6.18 -6.84 -4.40
N PHE A 65 5.38 -7.91 -4.45
CA PHE A 65 4.35 -8.21 -3.47
C PHE A 65 4.92 -8.37 -2.05
N ARG A 66 6.09 -9.01 -1.90
CA ARG A 66 6.69 -9.29 -0.59
C ARG A 66 7.04 -8.01 0.16
N GLY A 67 7.67 -7.04 -0.53
CA GLY A 67 7.99 -5.75 0.07
C GLY A 67 6.73 -4.94 0.39
N ALA A 68 5.77 -4.89 -0.53
CA ALA A 68 4.51 -4.18 -0.33
C ALA A 68 3.67 -4.76 0.82
N PHE A 69 3.67 -6.08 0.99
CA PHE A 69 3.04 -6.76 2.11
C PHE A 69 3.70 -6.37 3.43
N ALA A 70 5.03 -6.40 3.50
CA ALA A 70 5.77 -6.00 4.70
C ALA A 70 5.44 -4.54 5.11
N VAL A 71 5.47 -3.60 4.16
CA VAL A 71 5.10 -2.20 4.41
C VAL A 71 3.66 -2.08 4.91
N THR A 72 2.73 -2.79 4.28
CA THR A 72 1.31 -2.77 4.67
C THR A 72 1.10 -3.34 6.07
N ALA A 73 1.70 -4.49 6.37
CA ALA A 73 1.59 -5.16 7.66
C ALA A 73 2.18 -4.31 8.78
N ILE A 74 3.41 -3.81 8.60
CA ILE A 74 4.08 -2.96 9.61
C ILE A 74 3.28 -1.68 9.84
N LYS A 75 2.85 -0.99 8.78
CA LYS A 75 2.02 0.22 8.88
C LYS A 75 0.78 -0.02 9.72
N ILE A 76 0.06 -1.11 9.47
CA ILE A 76 -1.23 -1.38 10.14
C ILE A 76 -1.02 -1.87 11.57
N LEU A 77 -0.12 -2.83 11.79
CA LEU A 77 0.17 -3.37 13.12
C LEU A 77 0.74 -2.29 14.04
N VAL A 78 1.86 -1.68 13.64
CA VAL A 78 2.53 -0.66 14.46
C VAL A 78 1.69 0.60 14.53
N GLY A 79 1.08 1.03 13.42
CA GLY A 79 0.24 2.23 13.40
C GLY A 79 -0.96 2.11 14.32
N SER A 80 -1.62 0.96 14.35
CA SER A 80 -2.75 0.74 15.26
C SER A 80 -2.32 0.64 16.73
N LEU A 81 -1.12 0.12 17.03
CA LEU A 81 -0.56 0.16 18.38
C LEU A 81 -0.28 1.61 18.81
N VAL A 82 0.37 2.40 17.95
CA VAL A 82 0.70 3.81 18.22
C VAL A 82 -0.57 4.65 18.43
N THR A 83 -1.63 4.41 17.66
CA THR A 83 -2.89 5.14 17.80
C THR A 83 -3.82 4.58 18.88
N GLY A 84 -3.43 3.53 19.60
CA GLY A 84 -4.29 2.85 20.59
C GLY A 84 -5.51 2.15 19.98
N ALA A 85 -5.50 1.85 18.69
CA ALA A 85 -6.61 1.29 17.93
C ALA A 85 -6.46 -0.22 17.63
N PHE A 86 -5.37 -0.83 18.13
CA PHE A 86 -5.07 -2.25 17.93
C PHE A 86 -6.21 -3.15 18.44
N ALA A 87 -6.50 -4.22 17.70
CA ALA A 87 -7.62 -5.15 17.96
C ALA A 87 -9.02 -4.51 18.01
N GLY A 88 -9.16 -3.21 17.73
CA GLY A 88 -10.44 -2.51 17.63
C GLY A 88 -11.02 -2.47 16.22
N PRO A 89 -12.16 -1.78 16.02
CA PRO A 89 -12.80 -1.65 14.71
C PRO A 89 -11.83 -1.07 13.66
N SER A 90 -11.13 0.01 14.02
CA SER A 90 -10.18 0.67 13.12
C SER A 90 -9.05 -0.24 12.64
N PHE A 91 -8.61 -1.20 13.46
CA PHE A 91 -7.63 -2.21 13.07
C PHE A 91 -8.20 -3.19 12.05
N VAL A 92 -9.42 -3.70 12.27
CA VAL A 92 -10.10 -4.62 11.35
C VAL A 92 -10.34 -3.96 9.99
N LEU A 93 -10.89 -2.74 10.00
CA LEU A 93 -11.14 -1.97 8.77
C LEU A 93 -9.82 -1.71 8.02
N ALA A 94 -8.78 -1.24 8.70
CA ALA A 94 -7.49 -0.96 8.07
C ALA A 94 -6.82 -2.23 7.51
N SER A 95 -6.90 -3.35 8.24
CA SER A 95 -6.34 -4.63 7.82
C SER A 95 -7.04 -5.17 6.58
N GLY A 96 -8.37 -5.26 6.61
CA GLY A 96 -9.15 -5.80 5.50
C GLY A 96 -9.04 -4.92 4.25
N ALA A 97 -9.19 -3.61 4.41
CA ALA A 97 -9.05 -2.68 3.31
C ALA A 97 -7.63 -2.67 2.75
N GLY A 98 -6.60 -2.65 3.61
CA GLY A 98 -5.20 -2.63 3.20
C GLY A 98 -4.80 -3.89 2.44
N LEU A 99 -5.26 -5.06 2.89
CA LEU A 99 -5.01 -6.32 2.21
C LEU A 99 -5.74 -6.39 0.86
N ALA A 100 -7.02 -5.98 0.80
CA ALA A 100 -7.77 -5.93 -0.45
C ALA A 100 -7.09 -5.02 -1.48
N SER A 101 -6.66 -3.83 -1.04
CA SER A 101 -5.90 -2.88 -1.85
C SER A 101 -4.63 -3.50 -2.42
N LEU A 102 -3.81 -4.14 -1.57
CA LEU A 102 -2.57 -4.76 -1.97
C LEU A 102 -2.79 -5.91 -2.96
N LEU A 103 -3.77 -6.78 -2.72
CA LEU A 103 -4.08 -7.91 -3.59
C LEU A 103 -4.54 -7.44 -4.97
N LEU A 104 -5.39 -6.41 -5.03
CA LEU A 104 -5.85 -5.84 -6.30
C LEU A 104 -4.71 -5.17 -7.07
N MET A 105 -3.83 -4.43 -6.39
CA MET A 105 -2.65 -3.86 -7.03
C MET A 105 -1.69 -4.95 -7.53
N ALA A 106 -1.42 -5.97 -6.73
CA ALA A 106 -0.52 -7.05 -7.12
C ALA A 106 -1.09 -7.87 -8.29
N GLY A 107 -2.38 -8.19 -8.25
CA GLY A 107 -3.10 -8.87 -9.33
C GLY A 107 -3.13 -8.02 -10.60
N GLY A 108 -3.47 -6.74 -10.49
CA GLY A 108 -3.47 -5.79 -11.61
C GLY A 108 -2.09 -5.68 -12.27
N ARG A 109 -1.03 -5.59 -11.48
CA ARG A 109 0.34 -5.56 -12.00
C ARG A 109 0.72 -6.84 -12.72
N ARG A 110 0.28 -8.01 -12.25
CA ARG A 110 0.56 -9.30 -12.89
C ARG A 110 -0.23 -9.51 -14.18
N MET A 111 -1.50 -9.13 -14.19
CA MET A 111 -2.41 -9.35 -15.33
C MET A 111 -2.27 -8.31 -16.44
N ALA A 112 -1.87 -7.08 -16.09
CA ALA A 112 -1.85 -5.95 -17.00
C ALA A 112 -0.51 -5.18 -16.93
N SER A 113 0.60 -5.90 -16.74
CA SER A 113 1.95 -5.35 -16.55
C SER A 113 2.37 -4.29 -17.58
N ASN A 114 1.87 -4.40 -18.82
CA ASN A 114 2.15 -3.46 -19.90
C ASN A 114 1.05 -2.42 -20.17
N ARG A 115 -0.08 -2.45 -19.44
CA ARG A 115 -1.23 -1.56 -19.67
C ARG A 115 -1.54 -0.65 -18.49
N LEU A 116 -1.15 -1.01 -17.27
CA LEU A 116 -1.39 -0.20 -16.07
C LEU A 116 -0.15 0.60 -15.69
N SER A 117 -0.30 1.93 -15.71
CA SER A 117 0.69 2.84 -15.14
C SER A 117 0.70 2.75 -13.61
N ALA A 118 1.74 3.30 -12.98
CA ALA A 118 1.79 3.47 -11.52
C ALA A 118 0.53 4.19 -10.99
N VAL A 119 0.04 5.19 -11.72
CA VAL A 119 -1.19 5.92 -11.38
C VAL A 119 -2.42 5.02 -11.47
N GLY A 120 -2.56 4.26 -12.56
CA GLY A 120 -3.68 3.32 -12.72
C GLY A 120 -3.71 2.24 -11.64
N LEU A 121 -2.53 1.72 -11.27
CA LEU A 121 -2.39 0.77 -10.17
C LEU A 121 -2.81 1.38 -8.84
N SER A 122 -2.40 2.63 -8.59
CA SER A 122 -2.78 3.37 -7.40
C SER A 122 -4.29 3.61 -7.30
N ILE A 123 -4.93 4.00 -8.41
CA ILE A 123 -6.39 4.21 -8.47
C ILE A 123 -7.13 2.91 -8.17
N LEU A 124 -6.70 1.79 -8.76
CA LEU A 124 -7.27 0.47 -8.46
C LEU A 124 -7.11 0.11 -6.98
N GLY A 125 -5.92 0.29 -6.43
CA GLY A 125 -5.64 0.02 -5.02
C GLY A 125 -6.44 0.92 -4.07
N ALA A 126 -6.49 2.22 -4.34
CA ALA A 126 -7.22 3.19 -3.53
C ALA A 126 -8.74 2.99 -3.61
N GLY A 127 -9.27 2.69 -4.79
CA GLY A 127 -10.67 2.31 -4.97
C GLY A 127 -11.02 1.07 -4.16
N ALA A 128 -10.24 -0.01 -4.28
CA ALA A 128 -10.43 -1.23 -3.50
C ALA A 128 -10.34 -0.97 -2.00
N HIS A 129 -9.37 -0.17 -1.56
CA HIS A 129 -9.22 0.26 -0.16
C HIS A 129 -10.50 0.93 0.36
N GLN A 130 -10.98 1.96 -0.34
CA GLN A 130 -12.15 2.73 0.08
C GLN A 130 -13.43 1.89 0.07
N VAL A 131 -13.65 1.07 -0.97
CA VAL A 131 -14.83 0.22 -1.08
C VAL A 131 -14.85 -0.84 0.01
N THR A 132 -13.72 -1.53 0.26
CA THR A 132 -13.63 -2.52 1.33
C THR A 132 -13.78 -1.85 2.70
N GLN A 133 -13.21 -0.66 2.91
CA GLN A 133 -13.36 0.07 4.17
C GLN A 133 -14.81 0.44 4.44
N LEU A 134 -15.55 0.91 3.43
CA LEU A 134 -16.97 1.21 3.54
C LEU A 134 -17.81 -0.04 3.81
N LEU A 135 -17.52 -1.15 3.10
CA LEU A 135 -18.21 -2.41 3.30
C LEU A 135 -18.01 -2.94 4.72
N LEU A 136 -16.77 -3.00 5.19
CA LEU A 136 -16.45 -3.47 6.54
C LEU A 136 -17.03 -2.52 7.61
N ALA A 137 -17.02 -1.21 7.39
CA ALA A 137 -17.71 -0.25 8.23
C ALA A 137 -19.21 -0.54 8.34
N SER A 138 -19.87 -0.79 7.21
CA SER A 138 -21.31 -1.06 7.16
C SER A 138 -21.69 -2.35 7.89
N ILE A 139 -20.86 -3.40 7.76
CA ILE A 139 -21.05 -4.68 8.44
C ILE A 139 -20.82 -4.50 9.94
N TYR A 140 -19.73 -3.85 10.33
CA TYR A 140 -19.36 -3.69 11.73
C TYR A 140 -20.39 -2.85 12.52
N LEU A 141 -20.94 -1.80 11.89
CA LEU A 141 -21.97 -0.96 12.51
C LEU A 141 -23.39 -1.52 12.36
N GLY A 142 -23.59 -2.60 11.59
CA GLY A 142 -24.92 -3.14 11.31
C GLY A 142 -25.86 -2.16 10.60
N HIS A 143 -25.32 -1.20 9.83
CA HIS A 143 -26.10 -0.14 9.20
C HIS A 143 -25.89 -0.13 7.67
N PRO A 144 -26.69 -0.90 6.91
CA PRO A 144 -26.56 -1.01 5.45
C PRO A 144 -26.69 0.33 4.71
N GLY A 145 -27.39 1.31 5.29
CA GLY A 145 -27.52 2.65 4.71
C GLY A 145 -26.20 3.38 4.50
N LEU A 146 -25.10 2.94 5.15
CA LEU A 146 -23.76 3.45 4.87
C LEU A 146 -23.32 3.20 3.43
N LEU A 147 -23.82 2.16 2.76
CA LEU A 147 -23.53 1.89 1.36
C LEU A 147 -24.06 2.99 0.42
N GLY A 148 -24.98 3.85 0.87
CA GLY A 148 -25.35 5.07 0.15
C GLY A 148 -24.17 6.05 -0.04
N LEU A 149 -23.12 5.94 0.77
CA LEU A 149 -21.88 6.71 0.62
C LEU A 149 -20.92 6.12 -0.42
N PHE A 150 -21.27 5.00 -1.05
CA PHE A 150 -20.42 4.34 -2.04
C PHE A 150 -19.92 5.27 -3.16
N PRO A 151 -20.77 6.12 -3.79
CA PRO A 151 -20.29 7.04 -4.82
C PRO A 151 -19.23 8.01 -4.30
N LEU A 152 -19.41 8.51 -3.08
CA LEU A 152 -18.45 9.40 -2.42
C LEU A 152 -17.12 8.69 -2.16
N PHE A 153 -17.16 7.45 -1.66
CA PHE A 153 -15.96 6.64 -1.40
C PHE A 153 -15.21 6.32 -2.70
N VAL A 154 -15.92 6.01 -3.79
CA VAL A 154 -15.31 5.77 -5.11
C VAL A 154 -14.61 7.03 -5.63
N VAL A 155 -15.29 8.19 -5.61
CA VAL A 155 -14.69 9.46 -6.04
C VAL A 155 -13.46 9.80 -5.19
N SER A 156 -13.55 9.64 -3.86
CA SER A 156 -12.41 9.86 -2.97
C SER A 156 -11.23 8.92 -3.28
N GLY A 157 -11.52 7.66 -3.62
CA GLY A 157 -10.53 6.66 -3.99
C GLY A 157 -9.85 6.99 -5.32
N ILE A 158 -10.59 7.48 -6.32
CA ILE A 158 -10.01 7.92 -7.59
C ILE A 158 -9.11 9.13 -7.39
N VAL A 159 -9.58 10.16 -6.67
CA VAL A 159 -8.81 11.38 -6.41
C VAL A 159 -7.54 11.07 -5.63
N SER A 160 -7.68 10.38 -4.49
CA SER A 160 -6.52 10.00 -3.69
C SER A 160 -5.59 9.05 -4.44
N GLY A 161 -6.13 8.04 -5.12
CA GLY A 161 -5.36 7.11 -5.94
C GLY A 161 -4.56 7.82 -7.02
N GLY A 162 -5.15 8.79 -7.71
CA GLY A 162 -4.49 9.62 -8.70
C GLY A 162 -3.30 10.39 -8.10
N LEU A 163 -3.54 11.13 -7.01
CA LEU A 163 -2.51 11.91 -6.33
C LEU A 163 -1.36 11.03 -5.81
N THR A 164 -1.71 9.97 -5.08
CA THR A 164 -0.74 9.03 -4.50
C THR A 164 0.05 8.29 -5.58
N GLY A 165 -0.59 7.97 -6.70
CA GLY A 165 0.03 7.32 -7.85
C GLY A 165 1.04 8.22 -8.56
N VAL A 166 0.72 9.51 -8.73
CA VAL A 166 1.64 10.50 -9.32
C VAL A 166 2.86 10.68 -8.41
N VAL A 167 2.65 10.84 -7.10
CA VAL A 167 3.73 10.95 -6.12
C VAL A 167 4.63 9.71 -6.15
N ALA A 168 4.05 8.51 -6.12
CA ALA A 168 4.81 7.26 -6.17
C ALA A 168 5.59 7.12 -7.49
N HIS A 169 5.00 7.52 -8.63
CA HIS A 169 5.66 7.46 -9.92
C HIS A 169 6.95 8.30 -9.95
N PHE A 170 6.88 9.57 -9.55
CA PHE A 170 8.05 10.45 -9.51
C PHE A 170 9.08 10.00 -8.47
N ALA A 171 8.64 9.57 -7.28
CA ALA A 171 9.53 9.10 -6.24
C ALA A 171 10.32 7.86 -6.68
N VAL A 172 9.65 6.88 -7.32
CA VAL A 172 10.28 5.65 -7.83
C VAL A 172 11.28 5.96 -8.95
N GLN A 173 10.95 6.88 -9.87
CA GLN A 173 11.88 7.28 -10.92
C GLN A 173 13.17 7.86 -10.34
N ARG A 174 13.08 8.76 -9.35
CA ARG A 174 14.26 9.35 -8.71
C ARG A 174 15.10 8.31 -7.97
N LEU A 175 14.47 7.33 -7.32
CA LEU A 175 15.16 6.26 -6.61
C LEU A 175 15.89 5.28 -7.54
N ARG A 176 15.37 5.06 -8.75
CA ARG A 176 16.01 4.20 -9.77
C ARG A 176 17.19 4.90 -10.46
N VAL A 177 17.08 6.22 -10.69
CA VAL A 177 18.14 7.03 -11.32
C VAL A 177 19.38 7.17 -10.43
N GLY A 178 19.24 7.17 -9.10
CA GLY A 178 20.39 7.21 -8.18
C GLY A 178 21.13 5.89 -7.97
N THR A 179 20.83 4.85 -8.75
CA THR A 179 21.44 3.51 -8.66
C THR A 179 22.21 3.08 -9.91
N THR A 180 22.28 3.94 -10.92
CA THR A 180 23.12 3.82 -12.13
C THR A 180 24.22 4.86 -12.09
#